data_AF-A0A2C6AGC4-F1
#
_entry.id   AF-A0A2C6AGC4-F1
#
_cell.length_a   1.000
_cell.length_b   1.000
_cell.length_c   1.000
_cell.angle_alpha   90.00
_cell.angle_beta   90.00
_cell.angle_gamma   90.00
#
_symmetry.space_group_name_H-M   'P 1'
#
loop_
_entity.id
_entity.type
_entity.pdbx_description
1 polymer ?
#
loop_
_entity_poly.entity_id
_entity_poly.type
_entity_poly.pdbx_seq_one_letter_code
_entity_poly.pdbx_strand_id
1 'polypeptide(L)'
;MHEICLVYCGEGEPFLVSRGSLTFAEYKFRELLAWSNGLPRPLVQQEASPHHVQTLHLWFHAAILDIFRPYIKSIPQGTLRTFAHPGGTPQAVYNASIAWLKRLIFNYRSNYKTSSYSILWHTAMIYVANAILDNAMEENWYQSLLLCVYGYQRLGRSWRVAGAITKALLSMTLRKKDLSSDAARLLLRDLENSNWSHAEGGIRATFMADLDLALSDPQSATVECLAEQFEENAMLRDYTNLLD
;
A
#
# COMPACT_ATOMS: atom_id res chain seq x y z
N MET A 1 -14.30 -6.63 6.13
CA MET A 1 -12.89 -7.02 6.30
C MET A 1 -12.72 -8.44 6.79
N HIS A 2 -13.37 -8.88 7.89
CA HIS A 2 -13.24 -10.27 8.36
C HIS A 2 -13.61 -11.33 7.31
N GLU A 3 -14.74 -11.17 6.62
CA GLU A 3 -15.13 -12.08 5.52
C GLU A 3 -14.17 -12.06 4.32
N ILE A 4 -13.57 -10.90 4.03
CA ILE A 4 -12.54 -10.75 2.98
C ILE A 4 -11.28 -11.52 3.40
N CYS A 5 -10.83 -11.36 4.64
CA CYS A 5 -9.69 -12.12 5.19
C CYS A 5 -9.98 -13.62 5.26
N LEU A 6 -11.20 -14.05 5.59
CA LEU A 6 -11.55 -15.48 5.60
C LEU A 6 -11.56 -16.08 4.20
N VAL A 7 -12.08 -15.34 3.20
CA VAL A 7 -12.13 -15.79 1.80
C VAL A 7 -10.75 -15.77 1.16
N TYR A 8 -9.86 -14.84 1.53
CA TYR A 8 -8.54 -14.69 0.90
C TYR A 8 -7.36 -15.25 1.71
N CYS A 9 -7.52 -15.55 3.01
CA CYS A 9 -6.41 -15.95 3.89
C CYS A 9 -6.72 -17.20 4.75
N GLY A 10 -7.79 -17.95 4.47
CA GLY A 10 -8.10 -19.20 5.17
C GLY A 10 -7.17 -20.35 4.80
N GLU A 11 -6.61 -21.04 5.80
CA GLU A 11 -5.75 -22.21 5.64
C GLU A 11 -6.52 -23.45 5.12
N GLY A 12 -6.01 -24.12 4.09
CA GLY A 12 -6.13 -25.60 4.01
C GLY A 12 -6.72 -26.27 2.77
N GLU A 13 -7.13 -25.59 1.70
CA GLU A 13 -7.63 -26.27 0.48
C GLU A 13 -7.02 -25.64 -0.80
N PRO A 14 -6.84 -26.40 -1.90
CA PRO A 14 -6.02 -26.01 -3.04
C PRO A 14 -6.65 -24.81 -3.79
N PHE A 15 -6.22 -23.62 -3.37
CA PHE A 15 -5.89 -22.34 -4.04
C PHE A 15 -6.53 -21.91 -5.37
N LEU A 16 -7.48 -22.64 -5.96
CA LEU A 16 -8.11 -22.32 -7.25
C LEU A 16 -9.64 -22.23 -7.22
N VAL A 17 -10.31 -22.68 -6.15
CA VAL A 17 -11.79 -22.75 -6.12
C VAL A 17 -12.45 -21.64 -5.28
N SER A 18 -11.70 -20.94 -4.42
CA SER A 18 -12.25 -19.90 -3.51
C SER A 18 -11.56 -18.53 -3.63
N ARG A 19 -11.11 -18.13 -4.83
CA ARG A 19 -11.12 -16.67 -5.09
C ARG A 19 -12.59 -16.29 -5.03
N GLY A 20 -12.98 -15.39 -4.12
CA GLY A 20 -14.34 -14.84 -4.12
C GLY A 20 -14.75 -14.54 -5.56
N SER A 21 -15.96 -14.89 -5.98
CA SER A 21 -16.35 -14.61 -7.36
C SER A 21 -16.26 -13.10 -7.60
N LEU A 22 -16.00 -12.66 -8.84
CA LEU A 22 -16.06 -11.23 -9.17
C LEU A 22 -17.40 -10.61 -8.70
N THR A 23 -18.47 -11.40 -8.72
CA THR A 23 -19.78 -11.06 -8.19
C THR A 23 -19.76 -10.77 -6.68
N PHE A 24 -19.00 -11.53 -5.88
CA PHE A 24 -18.81 -11.27 -4.46
C PHE A 24 -18.05 -9.95 -4.22
N ALA A 25 -16.96 -9.72 -4.97
CA ALA A 25 -16.21 -8.46 -4.88
C ALA A 25 -17.07 -7.26 -5.27
N GLU A 26 -17.85 -7.40 -6.35
CA GLU A 26 -18.80 -6.39 -6.80
C GLU A 26 -19.88 -6.11 -5.75
N TYR A 27 -20.41 -7.16 -5.11
CA TYR A 27 -21.35 -7.02 -4.00
C TYR A 27 -20.75 -6.24 -2.82
N LYS A 28 -19.55 -6.61 -2.36
CA LYS A 28 -18.84 -5.90 -1.28
C LYS A 28 -18.52 -4.46 -1.63
N PHE A 29 -18.13 -4.19 -2.88
CA PHE A 29 -17.92 -2.84 -3.36
C PHE A 29 -19.21 -2.00 -3.30
N ARG A 30 -20.36 -2.57 -3.68
CA ARG A 30 -21.66 -1.90 -3.56
C ARG A 30 -22.04 -1.61 -2.12
N GLU A 31 -21.82 -2.53 -1.19
CA GLU A 31 -22.05 -2.29 0.24
C GLU A 31 -21.20 -1.11 0.73
N LEU A 32 -19.94 -1.06 0.32
CA LEU A 32 -19.01 0.01 0.71
C LEU A 32 -19.43 1.37 0.12
N LEU A 33 -19.91 1.41 -1.13
CA LEU A 33 -20.46 2.61 -1.75
C LEU A 33 -21.77 3.07 -1.09
N ALA A 34 -22.66 2.13 -0.75
CA ALA A 34 -23.89 2.45 -0.04
C ALA A 34 -23.58 3.04 1.34
N TRP A 35 -22.60 2.48 2.04
CA TRP A 35 -22.09 3.02 3.30
C TRP A 35 -21.51 4.45 3.12
N SER A 36 -20.66 4.68 2.11
CA SER A 36 -20.07 6.01 1.90
C SER A 36 -21.11 7.07 1.55
N ASN A 37 -22.14 6.70 0.78
CA ASN A 37 -23.26 7.59 0.43
C ASN A 37 -24.18 7.90 1.63
N GLY A 38 -24.20 7.02 2.64
CA GLY A 38 -24.97 7.19 3.87
C GLY A 38 -24.24 7.94 4.99
N LEU A 39 -23.02 8.44 4.75
CA LEU A 39 -22.24 9.12 5.78
C LEU A 39 -22.92 10.42 6.25
N PRO A 40 -23.01 10.65 7.58
CA PRO A 40 -23.41 11.94 8.13
C PRO A 40 -22.57 13.10 7.58
N ARG A 41 -23.17 14.28 7.42
CA ARG A 41 -22.50 15.49 6.90
C ARG A 41 -21.11 15.77 7.51
N PRO A 42 -20.87 15.59 8.83
CA PRO A 42 -19.55 15.82 9.42
C PRO A 42 -18.44 14.88 8.91
N LEU A 43 -18.80 13.72 8.36
CA LEU A 43 -17.87 12.70 7.84
C LEU A 43 -17.68 12.78 6.32
N VAL A 44 -18.43 13.66 5.65
CA VAL A 44 -18.23 13.97 4.23
C VAL A 44 -16.94 14.79 4.10
N GLN A 45 -16.10 14.42 3.14
CA GLN A 45 -14.85 15.12 2.90
C GLN A 45 -15.10 16.55 2.39
N GLN A 46 -14.50 17.52 3.07
CA GLN A 46 -14.52 18.95 2.76
C GLN A 46 -13.12 19.54 3.05
N GLU A 47 -12.82 20.73 2.54
CA GLU A 47 -11.51 21.37 2.72
C GLU A 47 -11.15 21.58 4.19
N ALA A 48 -12.13 21.89 5.05
CA ALA A 48 -11.95 22.10 6.49
C ALA A 48 -12.24 20.86 7.33
N SER A 49 -12.34 19.67 6.73
CA SER A 49 -12.66 18.45 7.48
C SER A 49 -11.57 18.13 8.52
N PRO A 50 -11.94 17.65 9.71
CA PRO A 50 -10.98 17.17 10.69
C PRO A 50 -10.10 16.04 10.15
N HIS A 51 -8.89 15.87 10.70
CA HIS A 51 -7.92 14.87 10.25
C HIS A 51 -8.44 13.42 10.27
N HIS A 52 -9.35 13.08 11.18
CA HIS A 52 -9.92 11.73 11.28
C HIS A 52 -10.84 11.42 10.09
N VAL A 53 -11.50 12.43 9.52
CA VAL A 53 -12.32 12.28 8.30
C VAL A 53 -11.41 11.91 7.12
N GLN A 54 -10.26 12.57 6.98
CA GLN A 54 -9.29 12.21 5.93
C GLN A 54 -8.76 10.78 6.12
N THR A 55 -8.51 10.37 7.38
CA THR A 55 -8.08 9.00 7.71
C THR A 55 -9.15 7.97 7.32
N LEU A 56 -10.43 8.28 7.55
CA LEU A 56 -11.55 7.44 7.14
C LEU A 56 -11.58 7.23 5.62
N HIS A 57 -11.43 8.30 4.83
CA HIS A 57 -11.41 8.21 3.36
C HIS A 57 -10.17 7.47 2.82
N LEU A 58 -9.02 7.58 3.50
CA LEU A 58 -7.84 6.78 3.20
C LEU A 58 -8.12 5.27 3.42
N TRP A 59 -8.77 4.90 4.51
CA TRP A 59 -9.14 3.51 4.78
C TRP A 59 -10.23 3.00 3.83
N PHE A 60 -11.17 3.84 3.43
CA PHE A 60 -12.18 3.50 2.44
C PHE A 60 -11.54 3.07 1.12
N HIS A 61 -10.61 3.87 0.59
CA HIS A 61 -9.92 3.49 -0.65
C HIS A 61 -8.96 2.31 -0.47
N ALA A 62 -8.30 2.16 0.68
CA ALA A 62 -7.52 0.97 0.98
C ALA A 62 -8.37 -0.32 0.94
N ALA A 63 -9.57 -0.28 1.51
CA ALA A 63 -10.52 -1.40 1.47
C ALA A 63 -10.99 -1.73 0.03
N ILE A 64 -11.19 -0.71 -0.82
CA ILE A 64 -11.49 -0.93 -2.25
C ILE A 64 -10.33 -1.66 -2.93
N LEU A 65 -9.08 -1.29 -2.63
CA LEU A 65 -7.92 -1.96 -3.18
C LEU A 65 -7.83 -3.42 -2.74
N ASP A 66 -8.13 -3.75 -1.48
CA ASP A 66 -8.20 -5.14 -1.02
C ASP A 66 -9.27 -5.96 -1.74
N ILE A 67 -10.46 -5.36 -1.96
CA ILE A 67 -11.55 -6.04 -2.66
C ILE A 67 -11.11 -6.41 -4.08
N PHE A 68 -10.44 -5.50 -4.80
CA PHE A 68 -10.16 -5.69 -6.23
C PHE A 68 -8.78 -6.27 -6.56
N ARG A 69 -7.79 -6.17 -5.66
CA ARG A 69 -6.40 -6.61 -5.87
C ARG A 69 -6.27 -8.02 -6.47
N PRO A 70 -6.99 -9.06 -5.98
CA PRO A 70 -6.87 -10.42 -6.52
C PRO A 70 -7.24 -10.55 -8.00
N TYR A 71 -8.06 -9.63 -8.51
CA TYR A 71 -8.59 -9.64 -9.87
C TYR A 71 -7.76 -8.81 -10.86
N ILE A 72 -6.87 -7.94 -10.37
CA ILE A 72 -5.99 -7.10 -11.21
C ILE A 72 -4.91 -7.94 -11.90
N LYS A 73 -4.38 -8.96 -11.22
CA LYS A 73 -3.33 -9.83 -11.75
C LYS A 73 -3.85 -11.08 -12.48
N SER A 74 -5.16 -11.35 -12.42
CA SER A 74 -5.77 -12.46 -13.18
C SER A 74 -6.26 -11.99 -14.56
N ILE A 75 -6.08 -12.86 -15.56
CA ILE A 75 -6.62 -12.82 -16.94
C ILE A 75 -8.00 -12.13 -17.01
N PRO A 76 -8.30 -11.34 -18.07
CA PRO A 76 -9.32 -10.29 -18.04
C PRO A 76 -10.64 -10.79 -17.48
N GLN A 77 -10.96 -10.38 -16.27
CA GLN A 77 -12.28 -10.62 -15.72
C GLN A 77 -13.24 -9.57 -16.29
N GLY A 78 -14.44 -10.04 -16.63
CA GLY A 78 -15.45 -9.26 -17.34
C GLY A 78 -15.84 -7.95 -16.65
N THR A 79 -16.69 -7.19 -17.32
CA THR A 79 -17.25 -5.95 -16.78
C THR A 79 -18.04 -6.23 -15.49
N LEU A 80 -17.99 -5.28 -14.54
CA LEU A 80 -18.85 -5.32 -13.37
C LEU A 80 -20.30 -5.21 -13.84
N ARG A 81 -21.14 -6.18 -13.47
CA ARG A 81 -22.49 -6.32 -14.04
C ARG A 81 -23.43 -5.20 -13.62
N THR A 82 -23.27 -4.70 -12.40
CA THR A 82 -24.05 -3.60 -11.82
C THR A 82 -23.69 -2.26 -12.46
N PHE A 83 -22.43 -2.09 -12.89
CA PHE A 83 -21.94 -0.86 -13.50
C PHE A 83 -21.79 -1.09 -15.00
N ALA A 84 -22.92 -1.16 -15.72
CA ALA A 84 -23.01 -1.38 -17.17
C ALA A 84 -22.41 -0.24 -18.03
N HIS A 85 -21.44 0.50 -17.50
CA HIS A 85 -20.63 1.48 -18.21
C HIS A 85 -19.40 0.78 -18.82
N PRO A 86 -18.94 1.14 -20.03
CA PRO A 86 -17.75 0.55 -20.65
C PRO A 86 -16.47 0.65 -19.80
N GLY A 87 -16.43 1.63 -18.87
CA GLY A 87 -15.36 1.81 -17.88
C GLY A 87 -15.60 1.13 -16.52
N GLY A 88 -16.67 0.34 -16.36
CA GLY A 88 -17.00 -0.38 -15.13
C GLY A 88 -16.18 -1.66 -14.95
N THR A 89 -14.86 -1.57 -15.09
CA THR A 89 -13.96 -2.72 -14.89
C THR A 89 -13.33 -2.69 -13.50
N PRO A 90 -12.95 -3.86 -12.94
CA PRO A 90 -12.19 -3.92 -11.70
C PRO A 90 -10.92 -3.06 -11.75
N GLN A 91 -10.23 -3.07 -12.90
CA GLN A 91 -9.04 -2.26 -13.14
C GLN A 91 -9.31 -0.77 -13.04
N ALA A 92 -10.42 -0.28 -13.61
CA ALA A 92 -10.76 1.13 -13.56
C ALA A 92 -11.04 1.59 -12.13
N VAL A 93 -11.78 0.79 -11.34
CA VAL A 93 -12.07 1.08 -9.93
C VAL A 93 -10.80 1.08 -9.08
N TYR A 94 -9.92 0.10 -9.31
CA TYR A 94 -8.62 -0.01 -8.64
C TYR A 94 -7.71 1.19 -8.97
N ASN A 95 -7.55 1.53 -10.24
CA ASN A 95 -6.75 2.68 -10.69
C ASN A 95 -7.29 4.00 -10.16
N ALA A 96 -8.62 4.18 -10.18
CA ALA A 96 -9.27 5.36 -9.61
C ALA A 96 -8.97 5.48 -8.11
N SER A 97 -9.07 4.38 -7.36
CA SER A 97 -8.80 4.36 -5.93
C SER A 97 -7.33 4.66 -5.60
N ILE A 98 -6.37 4.18 -6.41
CA ILE A 98 -4.95 4.56 -6.26
C ILE A 98 -4.75 6.06 -6.49
N ALA A 99 -5.33 6.61 -7.56
CA ALA A 99 -5.22 8.03 -7.87
C ALA A 99 -5.80 8.90 -6.75
N TRP A 100 -6.92 8.49 -6.17
CA TRP A 100 -7.51 9.13 -5.00
C TRP A 100 -6.63 9.00 -3.75
N LEU A 101 -6.07 7.82 -3.45
CA LEU A 101 -5.15 7.65 -2.32
C LEU A 101 -3.92 8.56 -2.43
N LYS A 102 -3.31 8.66 -3.60
CA LYS A 102 -2.16 9.57 -3.82
C LYS A 102 -2.53 11.01 -3.48
N ARG A 103 -3.69 11.48 -3.94
CA ARG A 103 -4.23 12.83 -3.64
C ARG A 103 -4.52 13.01 -2.15
N LEU A 104 -5.15 12.03 -1.51
CA LEU A 104 -5.47 12.06 -0.09
C LEU A 104 -4.21 12.08 0.78
N ILE A 105 -3.21 11.26 0.45
CA ILE A 105 -1.91 11.26 1.14
C ILE A 105 -1.24 12.62 1.00
N PHE A 106 -1.17 13.17 -0.21
CA PHE A 106 -0.58 14.47 -0.45
C PHE A 106 -1.29 15.59 0.33
N ASN A 107 -2.63 15.62 0.29
CA ASN A 107 -3.43 16.58 1.05
C ASN A 107 -3.22 16.42 2.56
N TYR A 108 -3.25 15.18 3.07
CA TYR A 108 -3.09 14.90 4.49
C TYR A 108 -1.74 15.39 5.03
N ARG A 109 -0.66 15.13 4.27
CA ARG A 109 0.70 15.58 4.61
C ARG A 109 0.89 17.09 4.54
N SER A 110 0.13 17.77 3.69
CA SER A 110 0.26 19.21 3.46
C SER A 110 -0.55 20.05 4.44
N ASN A 111 -1.75 19.59 4.79
CA ASN A 111 -2.71 20.38 5.56
C ASN A 111 -2.79 20.00 7.03
N TYR A 112 -2.29 18.83 7.44
CA TYR A 112 -2.47 18.34 8.81
C TYR A 112 -1.15 18.06 9.52
N LYS A 113 -0.94 18.76 10.64
CA LYS A 113 0.20 18.51 11.55
C LYS A 113 0.21 17.08 12.10
N THR A 114 -0.97 16.45 12.22
CA THR A 114 -1.11 15.05 12.64
C THR A 114 -0.41 14.08 11.70
N SER A 115 -0.07 14.47 10.47
CA SER A 115 0.70 13.63 9.54
C SER A 115 2.09 13.24 10.05
N SER A 116 2.68 13.96 11.02
CA SER A 116 3.98 13.60 11.60
C SER A 116 3.93 12.66 12.80
N TYR A 117 2.76 12.43 13.39
CA TYR A 117 2.65 11.63 14.62
C TYR A 117 1.44 10.70 14.71
N SER A 118 0.43 10.85 13.86
CA SER A 118 -0.67 9.88 13.77
C SER A 118 -0.25 8.73 12.86
N ILE A 119 -0.19 7.50 13.37
CA ILE A 119 0.19 6.34 12.56
C ILE A 119 -0.94 5.87 11.63
N LEU A 120 -2.21 6.18 11.94
CA LEU A 120 -3.40 5.56 11.33
C LEU A 120 -3.48 5.62 9.80
N TRP A 121 -2.84 6.62 9.17
CA TRP A 121 -2.87 6.80 7.71
C TRP A 121 -1.75 6.05 6.97
N HIS A 122 -0.81 5.41 7.70
CA HIS A 122 0.36 4.76 7.11
C HIS A 122 -0.01 3.63 6.15
N THR A 123 -1.09 2.90 6.45
CA THR A 123 -1.57 1.79 5.62
C THR A 123 -1.80 2.23 4.18
N ALA A 124 -2.38 3.41 3.96
CA ALA A 124 -2.57 3.97 2.63
C ALA A 124 -1.26 4.13 1.84
N MET A 125 -0.15 4.48 2.50
CA MET A 125 1.16 4.53 1.85
C MET A 125 1.66 3.13 1.47
N ILE A 126 1.38 2.09 2.26
CA ILE A 126 1.70 0.69 1.88
C ILE A 126 0.92 0.32 0.61
N TYR A 127 -0.39 0.60 0.57
CA TYR A 127 -1.21 0.30 -0.60
C TYR A 127 -0.72 1.01 -1.86
N VAL A 128 -0.44 2.31 -1.75
CA VAL A 128 0.08 3.11 -2.86
C VAL A 128 1.44 2.58 -3.31
N ALA A 129 2.37 2.31 -2.39
CA ALA A 129 3.68 1.76 -2.72
C ALA A 129 3.57 0.41 -3.46
N ASN A 130 2.75 -0.53 -2.97
CA ASN A 130 2.52 -1.80 -3.67
C ASN A 130 1.99 -1.58 -5.08
N ALA A 131 0.95 -0.77 -5.23
CA ALA A 131 0.36 -0.50 -6.54
C ALA A 131 1.36 0.09 -7.55
N ILE A 132 2.25 0.98 -7.09
CA ILE A 132 3.28 1.60 -7.93
C ILE A 132 4.35 0.58 -8.34
N LEU A 133 4.79 -0.24 -7.39
CA LEU A 133 5.85 -1.22 -7.63
C LEU A 133 5.40 -2.33 -8.59
N ASP A 134 4.13 -2.70 -8.56
CA ASP A 134 3.57 -3.70 -9.47
C ASP A 134 3.13 -3.13 -10.83
N ASN A 135 2.90 -1.82 -10.97
CA ASN A 135 2.50 -1.21 -12.23
C ASN A 135 3.72 -0.85 -13.10
N ALA A 136 4.02 -1.67 -14.11
CA ALA A 136 5.13 -1.46 -15.05
C ALA A 136 5.00 -0.16 -15.87
N MET A 137 3.78 0.34 -16.09
CA MET A 137 3.49 1.49 -16.96
C MET A 137 3.40 2.82 -16.20
N GLU A 138 3.71 2.84 -14.91
CA GLU A 138 3.68 4.08 -14.14
C GLU A 138 4.94 4.92 -14.38
N GLU A 139 4.86 5.91 -15.27
CA GLU A 139 5.99 6.82 -15.59
C GLU A 139 6.53 7.58 -14.36
N ASN A 140 5.65 7.92 -13.40
CA ASN A 140 6.00 8.69 -12.20
C ASN A 140 6.14 7.83 -10.93
N TRP A 141 6.54 6.57 -11.09
CA TRP A 141 6.66 5.63 -9.97
C TRP A 141 7.61 6.13 -8.89
N TYR A 142 8.74 6.73 -9.28
CA TYR A 142 9.75 7.21 -8.34
C TYR A 142 9.23 8.38 -7.48
N GLN A 143 8.51 9.33 -8.08
CA GLN A 143 7.89 10.43 -7.33
C GLN A 143 6.87 9.93 -6.31
N SER A 144 6.07 8.94 -6.71
CA SER A 144 5.07 8.34 -5.83
C SER A 144 5.70 7.48 -4.73
N LEU A 145 6.84 6.83 -5.01
CA LEU A 145 7.66 6.17 -3.99
C LEU A 145 8.20 7.17 -2.97
N LEU A 146 8.79 8.28 -3.44
CA LEU A 146 9.28 9.35 -2.57
C LEU A 146 8.14 9.95 -1.72
N LEU A 147 6.93 10.09 -2.26
CA LEU A 147 5.75 10.52 -1.50
C LEU A 147 5.50 9.61 -0.28
N CYS A 148 5.67 8.30 -0.44
CA CYS A 148 5.50 7.32 0.63
C CYS A 148 6.68 7.34 1.61
N VAL A 149 7.91 7.26 1.09
CA VAL A 149 9.15 7.23 1.87
C VAL A 149 9.29 8.46 2.76
N TYR A 150 9.10 9.68 2.22
CA TYR A 150 9.13 10.90 3.01
C TYR A 150 7.92 11.07 3.94
N GLY A 151 6.82 10.36 3.67
CA GLY A 151 5.71 10.25 4.60
C GLY A 151 6.12 9.47 5.85
N TYR A 152 6.77 8.32 5.65
CA TYR A 152 7.34 7.52 6.73
C TYR A 152 8.49 8.22 7.46
N GLN A 153 9.31 9.02 6.78
CA GLN A 153 10.33 9.84 7.44
C GLN A 153 9.74 10.69 8.56
N ARG A 154 8.65 11.41 8.25
CA ARG A 154 7.98 12.27 9.23
C ARG A 154 7.42 11.48 10.40
N LEU A 155 6.85 10.30 10.13
CA LEU A 155 6.35 9.39 11.15
C LEU A 155 7.47 8.77 11.99
N GLY A 156 8.67 8.57 11.44
CA GLY A 156 9.82 7.94 12.12
C GLY A 156 10.26 8.65 13.40
N ARG A 157 9.95 9.95 13.53
CA ARG A 157 10.16 10.71 14.77
C ARG A 157 9.29 10.19 15.92
N SER A 158 8.07 9.78 15.62
CA SER A 158 7.08 9.34 16.61
C SER A 158 6.95 7.80 16.66
N TRP A 159 7.29 7.12 15.56
CA TRP A 159 7.02 5.70 15.36
C TRP A 159 8.22 4.99 14.74
N ARG A 160 8.94 4.22 15.55
CA ARG A 160 10.10 3.42 15.11
C ARG A 160 9.77 2.50 13.93
N VAL A 161 8.57 1.93 13.92
CA VAL A 161 8.08 1.03 12.86
C VAL A 161 8.12 1.67 11.46
N ALA A 162 8.06 3.00 11.36
CA ALA A 162 8.19 3.69 10.08
C ALA A 162 9.54 3.41 9.40
N GLY A 163 10.60 3.21 10.18
CA GLY A 163 11.91 2.87 9.64
C GLY A 163 11.97 1.47 9.04
N ALA A 164 11.42 0.49 9.76
CA ALA A 164 11.29 -0.88 9.27
C ALA A 164 10.43 -0.93 7.99
N ILE A 165 9.30 -0.21 7.98
CA ILE A 165 8.45 -0.12 6.77
C ILE A 165 9.22 0.50 5.61
N THR A 166 9.95 1.58 5.85
CA THR A 166 10.72 2.24 4.77
C THR A 166 11.77 1.31 4.19
N LYS A 167 12.53 0.63 5.05
CA LYS A 167 13.55 -0.35 4.62
C LYS A 167 12.92 -1.49 3.82
N ALA A 168 11.76 -2.01 4.26
CA ALA A 168 10.99 -3.01 3.52
C ALA A 168 10.53 -2.50 2.14
N LEU A 169 10.00 -1.27 2.05
CA LEU A 169 9.58 -0.68 0.77
C LEU A 169 10.76 -0.48 -0.19
N LEU A 170 11.93 -0.05 0.30
CA LEU A 170 13.13 0.08 -0.53
C LEU A 170 13.63 -1.29 -1.00
N SER A 171 13.60 -2.30 -0.13
CA SER A 171 13.92 -3.69 -0.46
C SER A 171 13.00 -4.23 -1.57
N MET A 172 11.68 -4.00 -1.45
CA MET A 172 10.73 -4.33 -2.51
C MET A 172 11.01 -3.57 -3.81
N THR A 173 11.42 -2.30 -3.71
CA THR A 173 11.74 -1.48 -4.88
C THR A 173 12.96 -2.02 -5.61
N LEU A 174 14.02 -2.42 -4.90
CA LEU A 174 15.21 -3.05 -5.48
C LEU A 174 14.89 -4.35 -6.23
N ARG A 175 13.84 -5.06 -5.82
CA ARG A 175 13.39 -6.30 -6.48
C ARG A 175 12.48 -6.03 -7.69
N LYS A 176 11.55 -5.09 -7.57
CA LYS A 176 10.46 -4.88 -8.55
C LYS A 176 10.72 -3.76 -9.57
N LYS A 177 11.62 -2.82 -9.27
CA LYS A 177 11.88 -1.62 -10.08
C LYS A 177 13.37 -1.41 -10.29
N ASP A 178 13.69 -0.49 -11.19
CA ASP A 178 15.06 -0.10 -11.51
C ASP A 178 15.60 1.01 -10.63
N LEU A 179 15.71 0.71 -9.34
CA LEU A 179 16.39 1.56 -8.37
C LEU A 179 17.80 1.03 -8.15
N SER A 180 18.82 1.88 -8.26
CA SER A 180 20.19 1.49 -7.90
C SER A 180 20.34 1.27 -6.39
N SER A 181 21.26 0.39 -6.01
CA SER A 181 21.59 0.15 -4.60
C SER A 181 22.04 1.44 -3.90
N ASP A 182 22.84 2.27 -4.57
CA ASP A 182 23.36 3.53 -4.03
C ASP A 182 22.24 4.53 -3.78
N ALA A 183 21.27 4.63 -4.70
CA ALA A 183 20.10 5.48 -4.48
C ALA A 183 19.25 4.96 -3.31
N ALA A 184 19.07 3.64 -3.19
CA ALA A 184 18.34 3.04 -2.08
C ALA A 184 19.04 3.27 -0.72
N ARG A 185 20.37 3.09 -0.66
CA ARG A 185 21.19 3.34 0.53
C ARG A 185 21.22 4.83 0.89
N LEU A 186 21.31 5.72 -0.10
CA LEU A 186 21.24 7.17 0.11
C LEU A 186 19.90 7.56 0.73
N LEU A 187 18.79 7.10 0.15
CA LEU A 187 17.46 7.35 0.70
C LEU A 187 17.36 6.83 2.13
N LEU A 188 17.85 5.61 2.42
CA LEU A 188 17.82 5.08 3.78
C LEU A 188 18.62 5.95 4.76
N ARG A 189 19.83 6.38 4.39
CA ARG A 189 20.69 7.25 5.23
C ARG A 189 20.07 8.61 5.49
N ASP A 190 19.50 9.24 4.46
CA ASP A 190 18.83 10.55 4.58
C ASP A 190 17.66 10.49 5.59
N LEU A 191 17.05 9.31 5.70
CA LEU A 191 15.95 9.08 6.64
C LEU A 191 16.46 8.77 8.05
N GLU A 192 17.49 7.97 8.21
CA GLU A 192 18.11 7.67 9.51
C GLU A 192 18.65 8.94 10.19
N ASN A 193 19.24 9.85 9.41
CA ASN A 193 19.74 11.15 9.87
C ASN A 193 18.65 12.10 10.37
N SER A 194 17.36 11.77 10.19
CA SER A 194 16.23 12.66 10.49
C SER A 194 15.70 12.59 11.94
N ASN A 195 16.52 12.11 12.89
CA ASN A 195 16.19 11.88 14.31
C ASN A 195 15.05 10.87 14.51
N TRP A 196 15.18 9.66 13.98
CA TRP A 196 14.31 8.56 14.40
C TRP A 196 14.49 8.29 15.90
N SER A 197 13.46 7.78 16.57
CA SER A 197 13.62 7.38 17.98
C SER A 197 14.58 6.19 18.08
N HIS A 198 15.83 6.46 18.48
CA HIS A 198 16.92 5.47 18.66
C HIS A 198 16.73 4.67 19.97
N ALA A 199 15.51 4.19 20.26
CA ALA A 199 15.32 3.31 21.40
C ALA A 199 15.95 1.94 21.09
N GLU A 200 16.69 1.36 22.03
CA GLU A 200 17.30 0.04 21.88
C GLU A 200 16.23 -1.06 21.79
N GLY A 201 16.51 -2.14 21.04
CA GLY A 201 15.64 -3.32 20.88
C GLY A 201 15.00 -3.44 19.49
N GLY A 202 14.84 -4.69 19.00
CA GLY A 202 14.22 -4.97 17.70
C GLY A 202 12.75 -4.52 17.63
N ILE A 203 12.32 -4.03 16.46
CA ILE A 203 10.92 -3.65 16.23
C ILE A 203 10.18 -4.88 15.71
N ARG A 204 9.06 -5.25 16.35
CA ARG A 204 8.16 -6.25 15.79
C ARG A 204 7.12 -5.59 14.88
N ALA A 205 7.23 -5.82 13.58
CA ALA A 205 6.37 -5.39 12.49
C ALA A 205 5.91 -6.60 11.65
N THR A 206 5.12 -7.49 12.26
CA THR A 206 4.67 -8.75 11.64
C THR A 206 3.55 -8.59 10.60
N PHE A 207 3.19 -7.35 10.23
CA PHE A 207 2.20 -7.08 9.20
C PHE A 207 2.84 -7.05 7.81
N MET A 208 2.01 -7.18 6.78
CA MET A 208 2.46 -7.36 5.40
C MET A 208 2.93 -6.05 4.78
N ALA A 209 4.13 -6.06 4.18
CA ALA A 209 4.63 -4.99 3.33
C ALA A 209 4.36 -5.29 1.85
N ASP A 210 4.65 -6.51 1.39
CA ASP A 210 4.32 -6.96 0.03
C ASP A 210 2.97 -7.66 0.03
N LEU A 211 1.95 -6.89 -0.34
CA LEU A 211 0.56 -7.31 -0.26
C LEU A 211 0.19 -8.34 -1.34
N ASP A 212 1.02 -8.52 -2.37
CA ASP A 212 0.80 -9.53 -3.40
C ASP A 212 1.58 -10.81 -3.09
N LEU A 213 2.80 -10.70 -2.57
CA LEU A 213 3.53 -11.86 -2.03
C LEU A 213 2.77 -12.48 -0.86
N ALA A 214 2.07 -11.68 -0.06
CA ALA A 214 1.26 -12.16 1.07
C ALA A 214 0.16 -13.16 0.67
N LEU A 215 -0.26 -13.19 -0.60
CA LEU A 215 -1.25 -14.16 -1.09
C LEU A 215 -0.67 -15.57 -1.28
N SER A 216 0.64 -15.67 -1.50
CA SER A 216 1.33 -16.95 -1.76
C SER A 216 2.30 -17.36 -0.66
N ASP A 217 2.98 -16.38 -0.05
CA ASP A 217 3.94 -16.57 1.04
C ASP A 217 3.82 -15.42 2.05
N PRO A 218 2.89 -15.54 3.02
CA PRO A 218 2.69 -14.53 4.06
C PRO A 218 3.92 -14.30 4.94
N GLN A 219 4.77 -15.30 5.15
CA GLN A 219 5.91 -15.18 6.05
C GLN A 219 6.98 -14.26 5.44
N SER A 220 7.29 -14.47 4.16
CA SER A 220 8.25 -13.64 3.43
C SER A 220 7.71 -12.26 3.05
N ALA A 221 6.40 -12.04 3.14
CA ALA A 221 5.74 -10.77 2.80
C ALA A 221 5.74 -9.73 3.93
N THR A 222 6.17 -10.12 5.13
CA THR A 222 6.17 -9.23 6.31
C THR A 222 7.15 -8.06 6.18
N VAL A 223 6.86 -6.96 6.89
CA VAL A 223 7.77 -5.82 6.97
C VAL A 223 9.12 -6.22 7.55
N GLU A 224 9.15 -7.05 8.60
CA GLU A 224 10.40 -7.55 9.21
C GLU A 224 11.27 -8.28 8.18
N CYS A 225 10.72 -9.31 7.53
CA CYS A 225 11.46 -10.14 6.59
C CYS A 225 11.99 -9.32 5.41
N LEU A 226 11.16 -8.46 4.82
CA LEU A 226 11.58 -7.62 3.69
C LEU A 226 12.62 -6.56 4.09
N ALA A 227 12.53 -6.03 5.31
CA ALA A 227 13.52 -5.09 5.82
C ALA A 227 14.87 -5.76 6.08
N GLU A 228 14.89 -7.01 6.55
CA GLU A 228 16.11 -7.80 6.74
C GLU A 228 16.79 -8.13 5.40
N GLN A 229 16.01 -8.44 4.37
CA GLN A 229 16.50 -8.75 3.02
C GLN A 229 17.07 -7.55 2.25
N PHE A 230 17.00 -6.32 2.79
CA PHE A 230 17.40 -5.11 2.06
C PHE A 230 18.86 -5.15 1.57
N GLU A 231 19.81 -5.51 2.44
CA GLU A 231 21.23 -5.49 2.07
C GLU A 231 21.55 -6.58 1.03
N GLU A 232 20.95 -7.75 1.18
CA GLU A 232 21.07 -8.84 0.21
C GLU A 232 20.54 -8.42 -1.16
N ASN A 233 19.33 -7.84 -1.21
CA ASN A 233 18.74 -7.33 -2.45
C ASN A 233 19.57 -6.20 -3.07
N ALA A 234 20.17 -5.33 -2.25
CA ALA A 234 21.05 -4.27 -2.72
C ALA A 234 22.33 -4.84 -3.37
N MET A 235 22.96 -5.83 -2.73
CA MET A 235 24.13 -6.52 -3.29
C MET A 235 23.80 -7.25 -4.59
N LEU A 236 22.66 -7.97 -4.65
CA LEU A 236 22.22 -8.65 -5.87
C LEU A 236 22.03 -7.66 -7.04
N ARG A 237 21.49 -6.47 -6.77
CA ARG A 237 21.35 -5.41 -7.78
C ARG A 237 22.70 -4.90 -8.28
N ASP A 238 23.67 -4.75 -7.39
CA ASP A 238 25.05 -4.37 -7.75
C ASP A 238 25.69 -5.39 -8.70
N TYR A 239 25.51 -6.69 -8.43
CA TYR A 239 26.03 -7.74 -9.31
C TYR A 239 25.35 -7.81 -10.67
N THR A 240 24.04 -7.56 -10.72
CA THR A 240 23.27 -7.64 -11.98
C THR A 240 23.65 -6.49 -12.91
N ASN A 241 23.85 -5.28 -12.37
CA ASN A 241 24.23 -4.10 -13.15
C ASN A 241 25.70 -4.09 -13.61
N LEU A 242 26.56 -4.96 -13.07
CA LEU A 242 27.96 -5.12 -13.52
C LEU A 242 28.09 -5.99 -14.79
N LEU A 243 27.02 -6.69 -15.18
CA LEU A 243 26.99 -7.65 -16.29
C LEU A 243 26.28 -7.12 -17.54
N ASP A 244 25.73 -5.91 -17.47
CA ASP A 244 25.13 -5.15 -18.59
C ASP A 244 26.08 -4.03 -19.06
#